data_AF-A0A803JP87-F1
#
_entry.id   AF-A0A803JP87-F1
#
_cell.length_a   1.000
_cell.length_b   1.000
_cell.length_c   1.000
_cell.angle_alpha   90.00
_cell.angle_beta   90.00
_cell.angle_gamma   90.00
#
_symmetry.space_group_name_H-M   'P 1'
#
loop_
_entity.id
_entity.type
_entity.pdbx_description
1 polymer ?
#
loop_
_entity_poly.entity_id
_entity_poly.type
_entity_poly.pdbx_seq_one_letter_code
_entity_poly.pdbx_strand_id
1 'polypeptide(L)'
;MVPSGNATLFFTMLNVLLIGAVMKGLFELEPELVFLFQYNSSHFSKVQDCLSSAEFTEHIRKVMTVIDAAVSSLDCLSSLDEYLTSLGRKHRAVGVKLESFNTVGESLLFALESCLGDAFTSDTREAWSLLYANVVQSMSRGWHRDSQEQREGI
;
A
#
# COMPACT_ATOMS: atom_id res chain seq x y z
N MET A 1 27.19 -6.44 -20.42
CA MET A 1 27.09 -6.94 -19.04
C MET A 1 27.19 -5.74 -18.11
N VAL A 2 26.06 -5.28 -17.56
CA VAL A 2 26.01 -4.21 -16.56
C VAL A 2 26.22 -4.86 -15.18
N PRO A 3 27.03 -4.29 -14.26
CA PRO A 3 27.33 -4.97 -13.00
C PRO A 3 26.07 -5.03 -12.12
N SER A 4 25.76 -6.23 -11.60
CA SER A 4 24.57 -6.54 -10.80
C SER A 4 24.41 -5.69 -9.53
N GLY A 5 25.48 -5.04 -9.04
CA GLY A 5 25.43 -4.15 -7.88
C GLY A 5 24.66 -2.85 -8.12
N ASN A 6 24.64 -2.32 -9.35
CA ASN A 6 23.93 -1.09 -9.67
C ASN A 6 22.43 -1.31 -9.83
N ALA A 7 22.02 -2.49 -10.28
CA ALA A 7 20.61 -2.83 -10.44
C ALA A 7 19.89 -2.93 -9.09
N THR A 8 20.52 -3.54 -8.09
CA THR A 8 19.97 -3.62 -6.72
C THR A 8 19.86 -2.24 -6.10
N LEU A 9 20.93 -1.43 -6.14
CA LEU A 9 20.89 -0.05 -5.60
C LEU A 9 19.87 0.83 -6.32
N PHE A 10 19.74 0.69 -7.63
CA PHE A 10 18.71 1.38 -8.42
C PHE A 10 17.30 0.93 -8.02
N PHE A 11 17.07 -0.38 -7.82
CA PHE A 11 15.79 -0.90 -7.32
C PHE A 11 15.46 -0.37 -5.93
N THR A 12 16.44 -0.35 -5.01
CA THR A 12 16.22 0.17 -3.66
C THR A 12 15.95 1.67 -3.66
N MET A 13 16.66 2.43 -4.50
CA MET A 13 16.45 3.88 -4.63
C MET A 13 15.11 4.20 -5.29
N LEU A 14 14.74 3.47 -6.35
CA LEU A 14 13.44 3.59 -6.99
C LEU A 14 12.31 3.25 -6.02
N ASN A 15 12.47 2.19 -5.22
CA ASN A 15 11.51 1.85 -4.16
C ASN A 15 11.42 2.96 -3.11
N VAL A 16 12.52 3.56 -2.66
CA VAL A 16 12.47 4.66 -1.68
C VAL A 16 11.81 5.93 -2.25
N LEU A 17 12.07 6.27 -3.52
CA LEU A 17 11.44 7.41 -4.18
C LEU A 17 9.93 7.18 -4.42
N LEU A 18 9.57 5.98 -4.86
CA LEU A 18 8.18 5.56 -5.05
C LEU A 18 7.43 5.63 -3.72
N ILE A 19 8.03 5.10 -2.65
CA ILE A 19 7.50 5.19 -1.29
C ILE A 19 7.22 6.65 -0.89
N GLY A 20 8.19 7.55 -1.08
CA GLY A 20 8.00 8.96 -0.75
C GLY A 20 6.86 9.61 -1.53
N ALA A 21 6.72 9.28 -2.82
CA ALA A 21 5.68 9.82 -3.69
C ALA A 21 4.28 9.28 -3.33
N VAL A 22 4.14 7.98 -3.07
CA VAL A 22 2.86 7.38 -2.63
C VAL A 22 2.40 8.01 -1.32
N MET A 23 3.31 8.21 -0.37
CA MET A 23 2.94 8.75 0.95
C MET A 23 2.61 10.23 0.92
N LYS A 24 3.29 10.99 0.06
CA LYS A 24 2.93 12.39 -0.19
C LYS A 24 1.52 12.48 -0.79
N GLY A 25 1.23 11.68 -1.83
CA GLY A 25 -0.11 11.66 -2.45
C GLY A 25 -1.20 11.24 -1.46
N LEU A 26 -0.92 10.22 -0.64
CA LEU A 26 -1.89 9.68 0.31
C LEU A 26 -2.36 10.74 1.32
N PHE A 27 -1.42 11.47 1.94
CA PHE A 27 -1.77 12.49 2.93
C PHE A 27 -2.21 13.82 2.30
N GLU A 28 -1.91 14.07 1.02
CA GLU A 28 -2.51 15.19 0.29
C GLU A 28 -4.01 14.93 0.00
N LEU A 29 -4.37 13.68 -0.27
CA LEU A 29 -5.76 13.29 -0.56
C LEU A 29 -6.58 13.01 0.71
N GLU A 30 -6.01 12.33 1.70
CA GLU A 30 -6.65 12.02 2.98
C GLU A 30 -5.72 12.34 4.17
N PRO A 31 -5.61 13.63 4.57
CA PRO A 31 -4.75 14.04 5.70
C PRO A 31 -5.10 13.33 7.02
N GLU A 32 -6.38 13.00 7.21
CA GLU A 32 -6.92 12.36 8.42
C GLU A 32 -6.36 10.96 8.67
N LEU A 33 -5.82 10.29 7.64
CA LEU A 33 -5.18 8.97 7.80
C LEU A 33 -3.96 9.02 8.72
N VAL A 34 -3.35 10.20 8.91
CA VAL A 34 -2.20 10.37 9.81
C VAL A 34 -2.53 9.93 11.24
N PHE A 35 -3.79 10.09 11.67
CA PHE A 35 -4.26 9.71 13.00
C PHE A 35 -4.40 8.21 13.18
N LEU A 36 -4.36 7.41 12.12
CA LEU A 36 -4.39 5.95 12.22
C LEU A 36 -2.99 5.35 12.43
N PHE A 37 -1.93 6.10 12.12
CA PHE A 37 -0.54 5.69 12.32
C PHE A 37 -0.06 5.97 13.77
N GLN A 38 -0.81 5.46 14.76
CA GLN A 38 -0.44 5.57 16.18
C GLN A 38 0.43 4.40 16.60
N TYR A 39 1.74 4.51 16.41
CA TYR A 39 2.70 3.52 16.88
C TYR A 39 3.26 3.91 18.25
N ASN A 40 3.27 2.96 19.20
CA ASN A 40 3.94 3.08 20.50
C ASN A 40 3.72 4.42 21.23
N SER A 41 2.46 4.90 21.28
CA SER A 41 2.07 6.14 21.99
C SER A 41 2.55 7.45 21.37
N SER A 42 3.07 7.43 20.14
CA SER A 42 3.36 8.63 19.36
C SER A 42 2.11 9.08 18.61
N HIS A 43 1.55 10.23 18.99
CA HIS A 43 0.45 10.86 18.24
C HIS A 43 1.04 11.89 17.28
N PHE A 44 1.04 11.58 15.98
CA PHE A 44 1.53 12.53 14.99
C PHE A 44 0.49 13.64 14.78
N SER A 45 0.87 14.88 15.10
CA SER A 45 0.05 16.07 14.84
C SER A 45 0.37 16.74 13.50
N LYS A 46 1.47 16.32 12.85
CA LYS A 46 1.92 16.81 11.55
C LYS A 46 2.31 15.65 10.65
N VAL A 47 1.90 15.73 9.38
CA VAL A 47 2.26 14.75 8.34
C VAL A 47 3.78 14.59 8.21
N GLN A 48 4.54 15.69 8.27
CA GLN A 48 6.01 15.64 8.13
C GLN A 48 6.70 14.80 9.21
N ASP A 49 6.18 14.83 10.44
CA ASP A 49 6.74 14.08 11.57
C ASP A 49 6.42 12.58 11.41
N CYS A 50 5.22 12.26 10.92
CA CYS A 50 4.83 10.88 10.57
C CYS A 50 5.72 10.32 9.46
N LEU A 51 5.89 11.06 8.35
CA LEU A 51 6.72 10.68 7.21
C LEU A 51 8.18 10.40 7.57
N SER A 52 8.68 11.08 8.59
CA SER A 52 10.08 10.96 9.05
C SER A 52 10.27 9.89 10.14
N SER A 53 9.19 9.28 10.63
CA SER A 53 9.24 8.30 11.72
C SER A 53 9.72 6.92 11.24
N ALA A 54 10.39 6.19 12.11
CA ALA A 54 10.88 4.85 11.82
C ALA A 54 9.73 3.86 11.65
N GLU A 55 8.67 4.02 12.43
CA GLU A 55 7.51 3.14 12.45
C GLU A 55 6.68 3.27 11.18
N PHE A 56 6.48 4.50 10.69
CA PHE A 56 5.84 4.72 9.40
C PHE A 56 6.70 4.18 8.25
N THR A 57 8.02 4.43 8.28
CA THR A 57 8.95 3.89 7.27
C THR A 57 8.88 2.36 7.21
N GLU A 58 8.78 1.69 8.37
CA GLU A 58 8.63 0.24 8.46
C GLU A 58 7.27 -0.23 7.94
N HIS A 59 6.18 0.50 8.21
CA HIS A 59 4.89 0.20 7.61
C HIS A 59 4.97 0.23 6.09
N ILE A 60 5.63 1.25 5.53
CA ILE A 60 5.71 1.35 4.08
C ILE A 60 6.57 0.25 3.47
N ARG A 61 7.67 -0.12 4.12
CA ARG A 61 8.47 -1.29 3.70
C ARG A 61 7.61 -2.56 3.62
N LYS A 62 6.71 -2.77 4.58
CA LYS A 62 5.79 -3.91 4.55
C LYS A 62 4.82 -3.81 3.38
N VAL A 63 4.23 -2.64 3.13
CA VAL A 63 3.35 -2.42 1.97
C VAL A 63 4.08 -2.76 0.66
N MET A 64 5.29 -2.26 0.47
CA MET A 64 6.08 -2.56 -0.73
C MET A 64 6.43 -4.05 -0.84
N THR A 65 6.71 -4.72 0.27
CA THR A 65 6.95 -6.18 0.28
C THR A 65 5.71 -6.95 -0.19
N VAL A 66 4.51 -6.51 0.19
CA VAL A 66 3.25 -7.10 -0.29
C VAL A 66 3.06 -6.85 -1.77
N ILE A 67 3.33 -5.64 -2.24
CA ILE A 67 3.24 -5.29 -3.67
C ILE A 67 4.25 -6.11 -4.48
N ASP A 68 5.51 -6.19 -4.05
CA ASP A 68 6.55 -6.99 -4.69
C ASP A 68 6.16 -8.48 -4.75
N ALA A 69 5.58 -9.02 -3.67
CA ALA A 69 5.07 -10.38 -3.65
C ALA A 69 3.92 -10.58 -4.64
N ALA A 70 3.00 -9.61 -4.76
CA ALA A 70 1.90 -9.65 -5.71
C ALA A 70 2.41 -9.57 -7.16
N VAL A 71 3.36 -8.69 -7.46
CA VAL A 71 4.03 -8.60 -8.78
C VAL A 71 4.78 -9.90 -9.11
N SER A 72 5.49 -10.47 -8.13
CA SER A 72 6.25 -11.72 -8.32
C SER A 72 5.34 -12.95 -8.47
N SER A 73 4.08 -12.84 -8.03
CA SER A 73 3.09 -13.92 -8.03
C SER A 73 1.92 -13.62 -8.97
N LEU A 74 2.12 -12.82 -10.04
CA LEU A 74 1.04 -12.46 -10.97
C LEU A 74 0.31 -13.70 -11.54
N ASP A 75 1.04 -14.78 -11.79
CA ASP A 75 0.48 -16.05 -12.28
C ASP A 75 -0.23 -16.88 -11.18
N CYS A 76 -0.06 -16.52 -9.91
CA CYS A 76 -0.58 -17.26 -8.76
C CYS A 76 -1.04 -16.33 -7.62
N LEU A 77 -1.77 -15.25 -7.94
CA LEU A 77 -2.25 -14.30 -6.92
C LEU A 77 -3.12 -14.96 -5.85
N SER A 78 -3.76 -16.10 -6.17
CA SER A 78 -4.53 -16.90 -5.22
C SER A 78 -3.70 -17.40 -4.04
N SER A 79 -2.37 -17.58 -4.19
CA SER A 79 -1.51 -17.97 -3.07
C SER A 79 -1.37 -16.89 -2.00
N LEU A 80 -1.75 -15.64 -2.30
CA LEU A 80 -1.74 -14.53 -1.37
C LEU A 80 -3.11 -14.25 -0.74
N ASP A 81 -4.19 -14.93 -1.18
CA ASP A 81 -5.57 -14.58 -0.80
C ASP A 81 -5.80 -14.64 0.72
N GLU A 82 -5.35 -15.71 1.40
CA GLU A 82 -5.49 -15.83 2.86
C GLU A 82 -4.70 -14.75 3.62
N TYR A 83 -3.49 -14.46 3.14
CA TYR A 83 -2.62 -13.45 3.72
C TYR A 83 -3.25 -12.04 3.58
N LEU A 84 -3.69 -11.69 2.37
CA LEU A 84 -4.35 -10.41 2.08
C LEU A 84 -5.68 -10.27 2.81
N THR A 85 -6.47 -11.35 2.88
CA THR A 85 -7.69 -11.38 3.69
C THR A 85 -7.37 -11.11 5.16
N SER A 86 -6.30 -11.70 5.71
CA SER A 86 -5.86 -11.39 7.08
C SER A 86 -5.39 -9.95 7.26
N LEU A 87 -4.76 -9.35 6.24
CA LEU A 87 -4.40 -7.93 6.27
C LEU A 87 -5.65 -7.05 6.29
N GLY A 88 -6.68 -7.39 5.52
CA GLY A 88 -7.96 -6.67 5.53
C GLY A 88 -8.58 -6.58 6.92
N ARG A 89 -8.60 -7.70 7.67
CA ARG A 89 -9.06 -7.72 9.08
C ARG A 89 -8.24 -6.78 9.97
N LYS A 90 -6.91 -6.80 9.83
CA LYS A 90 -6.02 -5.93 10.62
C LYS A 90 -6.25 -4.45 10.32
N HIS A 91 -6.44 -4.09 9.05
CA HIS A 91 -6.74 -2.70 8.65
C HIS A 91 -8.08 -2.23 9.19
N ARG A 92 -9.11 -3.09 9.19
CA ARG A 92 -10.38 -2.79 9.87
C ARG A 92 -10.21 -2.55 11.36
N ALA A 93 -9.46 -3.42 12.04
CA ALA A 93 -9.26 -3.33 13.49
C ALA A 93 -8.59 -2.02 13.94
N VAL A 94 -7.77 -1.41 13.07
CA VAL A 94 -7.14 -0.10 13.33
C VAL A 94 -7.93 1.08 12.78
N GLY A 95 -9.15 0.87 12.28
CA GLY A 95 -10.06 1.94 11.86
C GLY A 95 -9.90 2.43 10.42
N VAL A 96 -9.12 1.73 9.58
CA VAL A 96 -9.01 2.06 8.15
C VAL A 96 -10.34 1.75 7.46
N LYS A 97 -10.87 2.76 6.77
CA LYS A 97 -12.08 2.65 5.94
C LYS A 97 -11.76 1.99 4.61
N LEU A 98 -12.77 1.34 4.02
CA LEU A 98 -12.56 0.66 2.74
C LEU A 98 -12.28 1.65 1.62
N GLU A 99 -12.88 2.84 1.68
CA GLU A 99 -12.70 3.93 0.73
C GLU A 99 -11.24 4.42 0.68
N SER A 100 -10.52 4.38 1.81
CA SER A 100 -9.12 4.80 1.88
C SER A 100 -8.20 3.91 1.03
N PHE A 101 -8.59 2.67 0.70
CA PHE A 101 -7.84 1.84 -0.24
C PHE A 101 -7.85 2.42 -1.66
N ASN A 102 -8.91 3.13 -2.07
CA ASN A 102 -8.94 3.77 -3.39
C ASN A 102 -7.91 4.90 -3.45
N THR A 103 -7.86 5.72 -2.40
CA THR A 103 -6.89 6.82 -2.25
C THR A 103 -5.44 6.34 -2.31
N VAL A 104 -5.16 5.20 -1.66
CA VAL A 104 -3.83 4.55 -1.75
C VAL A 104 -3.54 4.10 -3.19
N GLY A 105 -4.53 3.57 -3.90
CA GLY A 105 -4.39 3.15 -5.30
C GLY A 105 -4.10 4.32 -6.24
N GLU A 106 -4.83 5.42 -6.10
CA GLU A 106 -4.59 6.65 -6.87
C GLU A 106 -3.19 7.21 -6.60
N SER A 107 -2.78 7.23 -5.33
CA SER A 107 -1.45 7.66 -4.93
C SER A 107 -0.34 6.76 -5.49
N LEU A 108 -0.57 5.44 -5.54
CA LEU A 108 0.33 4.47 -6.17
C LEU A 108 0.50 4.74 -7.66
N LEU A 109 -0.60 4.89 -8.40
CA LEU A 109 -0.55 5.14 -9.84
C LEU A 109 0.11 6.48 -10.16
N PHE A 110 -0.21 7.53 -9.39
CA PHE A 110 0.42 8.85 -9.53
C PHE A 110 1.93 8.79 -9.27
N ALA A 111 2.36 8.04 -8.25
CA ALA A 111 3.76 7.87 -7.92
C ALA A 111 4.51 7.09 -9.02
N LEU A 112 3.91 6.02 -9.54
CA LEU A 112 4.47 5.24 -10.65
C LEU A 112 4.62 6.09 -11.91
N GLU A 113 3.60 6.89 -12.25
CA GLU A 113 3.65 7.85 -13.36
C GLU A 113 4.78 8.87 -13.19
N SER A 114 4.91 9.44 -11.99
CA SER A 114 5.96 10.42 -11.68
C SER A 114 7.37 9.83 -11.76
N CYS A 115 7.55 8.55 -11.39
CA CYS A 115 8.85 7.88 -11.41
C CYS A 115 9.24 7.37 -12.80
N LEU A 116 8.28 6.85 -13.57
CA LEU A 116 8.52 6.21 -14.86
C LEU A 116 8.41 7.17 -16.05
N GLY A 117 7.73 8.32 -15.87
CA GLY A 117 7.55 9.32 -16.92
C GLY A 117 6.95 8.70 -18.18
N ASP A 118 7.60 8.92 -19.32
CA ASP A 118 7.16 8.41 -20.63
C ASP A 118 7.07 6.87 -20.71
N ALA A 119 7.74 6.14 -19.80
CA ALA A 119 7.63 4.68 -19.72
C ALA A 119 6.33 4.21 -19.04
N PHE A 120 5.58 5.11 -18.37
CA PHE A 120 4.27 4.81 -17.80
C PHE A 120 3.17 4.91 -18.86
N THR A 121 3.16 3.94 -19.77
CA THR A 121 2.16 3.85 -20.83
C THR A 121 0.75 3.53 -20.29
N SER A 122 -0.27 3.67 -21.14
CA SER A 122 -1.64 3.24 -20.84
C SER A 122 -1.70 1.78 -20.37
N ASP A 123 -1.00 0.89 -21.07
CA ASP A 123 -0.97 -0.54 -20.76
C ASP A 123 -0.33 -0.79 -19.39
N THR A 124 0.75 -0.05 -19.06
CA THR A 124 1.37 -0.12 -17.74
C THR A 124 0.41 0.34 -16.65
N ARG A 125 -0.28 1.47 -16.85
CA ARG A 125 -1.29 1.97 -15.91
C ARG A 125 -2.41 0.95 -15.68
N GLU A 126 -2.93 0.35 -16.74
CA GLU A 126 -4.00 -0.65 -16.67
C GLU A 126 -3.55 -1.90 -15.89
N ALA A 127 -2.36 -2.42 -16.21
CA ALA A 127 -1.80 -3.58 -15.52
C ALA A 127 -1.65 -3.35 -14.00
N TRP A 128 -1.11 -2.19 -13.61
CA TRP A 128 -0.99 -1.82 -12.19
C TRP A 128 -2.35 -1.61 -11.52
N SER A 129 -3.32 -1.03 -12.23
CA SER A 129 -4.68 -0.82 -11.71
C SER A 129 -5.37 -2.16 -11.44
N LEU A 130 -5.26 -3.12 -12.36
CA LEU A 130 -5.80 -4.47 -12.20
C LEU A 130 -5.13 -5.23 -11.05
N LEU A 131 -3.80 -5.17 -10.96
CA LEU A 131 -3.07 -5.79 -9.86
C LEU A 131 -3.53 -5.25 -8.51
N TYR A 132 -3.57 -3.92 -8.37
CA TYR A 132 -3.99 -3.27 -7.13
C TYR A 132 -5.45 -3.60 -6.79
N ALA A 133 -6.35 -3.60 -7.77
CA ALA A 133 -7.75 -3.97 -7.58
C ALA A 133 -7.91 -5.40 -7.05
N ASN A 134 -7.11 -6.36 -7.52
CA ASN A 134 -7.12 -7.74 -7.02
C ASN A 134 -6.66 -7.81 -5.54
N VAL A 135 -5.63 -7.05 -5.19
CA VAL A 135 -5.15 -6.95 -3.80
C VAL A 135 -6.25 -6.38 -2.90
N VAL A 136 -6.85 -5.26 -3.30
CA VAL A 136 -7.95 -4.63 -2.56
C VAL A 136 -9.14 -5.57 -2.44
N GLN A 137 -9.53 -6.26 -3.52
CA GLN A 137 -10.64 -7.22 -3.47
C GLN A 137 -10.42 -8.30 -2.40
N SER A 138 -9.21 -8.84 -2.30
CA SER A 138 -8.85 -9.86 -1.31
C SER A 138 -8.89 -9.28 0.11
N MET A 139 -8.37 -8.06 0.30
CA MET A 139 -8.43 -7.36 1.59
C MET A 139 -9.88 -7.02 2.00
N SER A 140 -10.73 -6.59 1.05
CA SER A 140 -12.14 -6.27 1.29
C SER A 140 -12.92 -7.48 1.82
N ARG A 141 -12.62 -8.70 1.34
CA ARG A 141 -13.23 -9.94 1.87
C ARG A 141 -12.96 -10.08 3.36
N GLY A 142 -11.72 -9.87 3.78
CA GLY A 142 -11.34 -9.92 5.19
C GLY A 142 -11.94 -8.78 6.01
N TRP A 143 -11.98 -7.58 5.44
CA TRP A 143 -12.58 -6.41 6.05
C TRP A 143 -14.08 -6.63 6.35
N HIS A 144 -14.83 -7.22 5.41
CA HIS A 144 -16.26 -7.45 5.58
C HIS A 144 -16.63 -8.62 6.50
N ARG A 145 -15.87 -9.74 6.51
CA ARG A 145 -16.27 -10.97 7.24
C ARG A 145 -16.47 -10.76 8.75
N ASP A 146 -15.57 -10.03 9.41
CA ASP A 146 -15.72 -9.74 10.84
C ASP A 146 -16.86 -8.73 11.12
N SER A 147 -17.44 -8.08 10.11
CA SER A 147 -18.58 -7.16 10.28
C SER A 147 -19.91 -7.92 10.40
N GLN A 148 -19.96 -9.15 9.89
CA GLN A 148 -21.13 -10.02 9.95
C GLN A 148 -21.16 -10.84 11.23
N GLU A 149 -20.02 -11.38 11.68
CA GLU A 149 -19.92 -12.11 12.96
C GLU A 149 -20.20 -11.23 14.19
N GLN A 150 -19.92 -9.93 14.12
CA GLN A 150 -20.21 -8.98 15.19
C GLN A 150 -21.69 -8.54 15.25
N ARG A 151 -22.49 -8.85 14.22
CA ARG A 151 -23.94 -8.52 14.14
C ARG A 151 -24.85 -9.68 14.56
N GLU A 152 -24.36 -10.91 14.56
CA GLU A 152 -25.14 -12.11 14.91
C GLU A 152 -24.90 -12.59 16.36
N GLY A 153 -24.16 -11.82 17.15
CA GLY A 153 -23.87 -12.09 18.56
C GLY A 153 -24.68 -11.26 19.56
N ILE A 154 -25.99 -11.07 19.34
CA ILE A 154 -26.94 -10.48 20.31
C ILE A 154 -28.08 -11.46 20.56
#